data_AF-A0AAJ2NTR3-F1
#
_entry.id   AF-A0AAJ2NTR3-F1
#
_cell.length_a   1.000
_cell.length_b   1.000
_cell.length_c   1.000
_cell.angle_alpha   90.00
_cell.angle_beta   90.00
_cell.angle_gamma   90.00
#
_symmetry.space_group_name_H-M   'P 1'
#
loop_
_entity.id
_entity.type
_entity.pdbx_description
1 polymer ?
#
loop_
_entity_poly.entity_id
_entity_poly.type
_entity_poly.pdbx_seq_one_letter_code
_entity_poly.pdbx_strand_id
1 'polypeptide(L)'
;TPAVKVKPGDFLTVDGQLVAEREPTRIFRYHEPTGLMTTHSDPKGRPTVFQTLPKDLPRLISAGRLDLNSEGLLLLTNDGE
;
A
#
# COMPACT_ATOMS: atom_id res chain seq x y z
N THR A 1 -15.71 -12.53 -18.05
CA THR A 1 -15.10 -13.55 -17.18
C THR A 1 -13.93 -12.93 -16.45
N PRO A 2 -13.98 -12.75 -15.11
CA PRO A 2 -12.77 -12.41 -14.36
C PRO A 2 -11.77 -13.58 -14.39
N ALA A 3 -10.49 -13.31 -14.10
CA ALA A 3 -9.36 -14.26 -14.02
C ALA A 3 -8.64 -14.69 -15.33
N VAL A 4 -8.58 -13.81 -16.34
CA VAL A 4 -7.65 -14.01 -17.49
C VAL A 4 -6.21 -13.80 -17.00
N LYS A 5 -5.32 -14.75 -17.32
CA LYS A 5 -3.88 -14.61 -17.05
C LYS A 5 -3.24 -13.71 -18.10
N VAL A 6 -2.58 -12.65 -17.65
CA VAL A 6 -1.77 -11.76 -18.48
C VAL A 6 -0.45 -12.45 -18.82
N LYS A 7 -0.04 -12.39 -20.08
CA LYS A 7 1.21 -12.96 -20.60
C LYS A 7 2.23 -11.86 -20.93
N PRO A 8 3.52 -12.19 -21.01
CA PRO A 8 4.51 -11.27 -21.56
C PRO A 8 4.10 -10.80 -22.97
N GLY A 9 4.09 -9.48 -23.18
CA GLY A 9 3.71 -8.85 -24.46
C GLY A 9 2.25 -8.41 -24.56
N ASP A 10 1.40 -8.72 -23.58
CA ASP A 10 0.02 -8.23 -23.56
C ASP A 10 -0.03 -6.72 -23.26
N PHE A 11 -0.95 -6.01 -23.92
CA PHE A 11 -1.28 -4.61 -23.59
C PHE A 11 -2.47 -4.59 -22.63
N LEU A 12 -2.26 -4.06 -21.42
CA LEU A 12 -3.29 -3.98 -20.39
C LEU A 12 -3.81 -2.54 -20.25
N THR A 13 -5.12 -2.36 -20.37
CA THR A 13 -5.76 -1.07 -20.12
C THR A 13 -6.84 -1.20 -19.04
N VAL A 14 -6.99 -0.18 -18.20
CA VAL A 14 -8.12 0.00 -17.28
C VAL A 14 -8.85 1.28 -17.69
N ASP A 15 -10.15 1.19 -17.98
CA ASP A 15 -10.96 2.32 -18.45
C ASP A 15 -10.34 3.08 -19.64
N GLY A 16 -9.69 2.33 -20.55
CA GLY A 16 -9.01 2.87 -21.74
C GLY A 16 -7.62 3.47 -21.48
N GLN A 17 -7.16 3.50 -20.22
CA GLN A 17 -5.81 3.97 -19.86
C GLN A 17 -4.85 2.79 -19.77
N LEU A 18 -3.68 2.91 -20.42
CA LEU A 18 -2.62 1.90 -20.35
C LEU A 18 -2.09 1.78 -18.91
N VAL A 19 -1.97 0.54 -18.43
CA VAL A 19 -1.35 0.25 -17.14
C VAL A 19 0.16 0.42 -17.27
N ALA A 20 0.75 1.22 -16.38
CA ALA A 20 2.19 1.45 -16.36
C ALA A 20 2.98 0.19 -15.96
N GLU A 21 4.26 0.16 -16.32
CA GLU A 21 5.16 -0.87 -15.84
C GLU A 21 5.32 -0.81 -14.31
N ARG A 22 5.66 -1.97 -13.73
CA ARG A 22 5.90 -2.10 -12.30
C ARG A 22 7.09 -1.23 -11.88
N GLU A 23 6.88 -0.40 -10.86
CA GLU A 23 7.97 0.34 -10.23
C GLU A 23 8.94 -0.61 -9.50
N PRO A 24 10.24 -0.26 -9.39
CA PRO A 24 11.19 -1.03 -8.58
C PRO A 24 10.70 -1.21 -7.14
N THR A 25 10.92 -2.40 -6.58
CA THR A 25 10.58 -2.70 -5.19
C THR A 25 11.36 -1.78 -4.24
N ARG A 26 10.65 -1.17 -3.29
CA ARG A 26 11.21 -0.29 -2.27
C ARG A 26 10.66 -0.66 -0.90
N ILE A 27 11.52 -0.62 0.11
CA ILE A 27 11.16 -0.82 1.51
C ILE A 27 11.43 0.47 2.28
N PHE A 28 10.46 0.89 3.06
CA PHE A 28 10.51 2.07 3.91
C PHE A 28 10.39 1.62 5.36
N ARG A 29 11.14 2.31 6.25
CA ARG A 29 10.99 2.18 7.69
C ARG A 29 10.15 3.33 8.18
N TYR A 30 9.06 3.01 8.86
CA TYR A 30 8.17 3.97 9.48
C TYR A 30 8.15 3.75 10.98
N HIS A 31 8.22 4.83 11.75
CA HIS A 31 7.96 4.77 13.18
C HIS A 31 6.48 5.10 13.39
N GLU A 32 5.68 4.07 13.64
CA GLU A 32 4.25 4.22 13.88
C GLU A 32 4.02 4.72 15.32
N PRO A 33 3.44 5.92 15.50
CA PRO A 33 2.99 6.37 16.80
C PRO A 33 1.71 5.62 17.20
N THR A 34 1.42 5.60 18.51
CA THR A 34 0.12 5.12 19.01
C THR A 34 -1.05 5.93 18.43
N GLY A 35 -2.24 5.30 18.38
CA GLY A 35 -3.48 5.95 17.97
C GLY A 35 -3.76 5.91 16.46
N LEU A 36 -2.91 5.25 15.67
CA LEU A 36 -3.14 5.00 14.24
C LEU A 36 -3.59 3.57 13.99
N MET A 37 -4.49 3.39 13.02
CA MET A 37 -4.87 2.08 12.51
C MET A 37 -3.95 1.70 11.34
N THR A 38 -3.33 0.51 11.40
CA THR A 38 -2.59 -0.05 10.26
C THR A 38 -3.54 -0.64 9.19
N THR A 39 -4.31 0.22 8.50
CA THR A 39 -5.25 -0.15 7.41
C THR A 39 -5.38 0.99 6.39
N HIS A 40 -5.60 0.67 5.10
CA HIS A 40 -5.87 1.69 4.08
C HIS A 40 -7.21 2.40 4.27
N SER A 41 -8.19 1.73 4.88
CA SER A 41 -9.51 2.27 5.12
C SER A 41 -10.04 1.71 6.44
N ASP A 42 -10.47 2.61 7.33
CA ASP A 42 -11.18 2.25 8.55
C ASP A 42 -12.65 2.65 8.43
N PRO A 43 -13.61 1.71 8.47
CA PRO A 43 -15.04 2.02 8.36
C PRO A 43 -15.57 2.94 9.46
N LYS A 44 -14.87 3.04 10.59
CA LYS A 44 -15.23 3.91 11.72
C LYS A 44 -14.55 5.29 11.63
N GLY A 45 -13.81 5.55 10.56
CA GLY A 45 -13.14 6.83 10.32
C GLY A 45 -11.98 7.13 11.28
N ARG A 46 -11.41 6.12 11.94
CA ARG A 46 -10.23 6.33 12.79
C ARG A 46 -9.02 6.71 11.92
N PRO A 47 -8.10 7.52 12.44
CA PRO A 47 -6.87 7.87 11.75
C PRO A 47 -6.08 6.61 11.35
N THR A 48 -5.51 6.60 10.14
CA THR A 48 -4.71 5.48 9.66
C THR A 48 -3.29 5.88 9.35
N VAL A 49 -2.37 4.91 9.40
CA VAL A 49 -0.96 5.13 9.01
C VAL A 49 -0.87 5.80 7.65
N PHE A 50 -1.60 5.29 6.66
CA PHE A 50 -1.52 5.77 5.27
C PHE A 50 -2.05 7.20 5.06
N GLN A 51 -2.89 7.71 5.96
CA GLN A 51 -3.35 9.10 5.90
C GLN A 51 -2.26 10.09 6.35
N THR A 52 -1.29 9.62 7.13
CA THR A 52 -0.19 10.45 7.66
C THR A 52 1.02 10.52 6.74
N LEU A 53 1.08 9.66 5.72
CA LEU A 53 2.23 9.56 4.83
C LEU A 53 2.26 10.72 3.81
N PRO A 54 3.45 11.17 3.38
CA PRO A 54 3.60 12.12 2.29
C PRO A 54 2.90 11.64 1.00
N LYS A 55 2.28 12.58 0.27
CA LYS A 55 1.48 12.28 -0.93
C LYS A 55 2.29 11.92 -2.17
N ASP A 56 3.59 12.21 -2.14
CA ASP A 56 4.55 11.95 -3.22
C ASP A 56 5.14 10.53 -3.16
N LEU A 57 4.81 9.75 -2.13
CA LEU A 57 5.16 8.34 -2.06
C LEU A 57 4.31 7.50 -3.02
N PRO A 58 4.85 6.40 -3.56
CA PRO A 58 4.07 5.46 -4.35
C PRO A 58 2.96 4.82 -3.49
N ARG A 59 2.10 4.01 -4.12
CA ARG A 59 1.17 3.17 -3.35
C ARG A 59 1.98 2.23 -2.45
N LEU A 60 1.83 2.37 -1.14
CA LEU A 60 2.47 1.53 -0.13
C LEU A 60 1.48 0.56 0.51
N ILE A 61 1.98 -0.54 1.03
CA ILE A 61 1.30 -1.49 1.92
C ILE A 61 2.19 -1.76 3.14
N SER A 62 1.63 -2.24 4.24
CA SER A 62 2.41 -2.60 5.43
C SER A 62 2.82 -4.07 5.42
N ALA A 63 4.06 -4.35 5.80
CA ALA A 63 4.53 -5.70 6.10
C ALA A 63 4.33 -5.95 7.61
N GLY A 64 3.24 -6.64 7.93
CA GLY A 64 2.76 -6.76 9.31
C GLY A 64 1.90 -5.58 9.75
N ARG A 65 1.57 -5.53 11.04
CA ARG A 65 0.75 -4.50 11.67
C ARG A 65 1.14 -4.31 13.13
N LEU A 66 0.93 -3.11 13.64
CA LEU A 66 0.91 -2.85 15.08
C LEU A 66 -0.54 -2.65 15.54
N ASP A 67 -0.78 -2.94 16.81
CA ASP A 67 -2.07 -2.66 17.43
C ASP A 67 -2.24 -1.16 17.67
N LEU A 68 -3.48 -0.70 17.78
CA LEU A 68 -3.82 0.73 17.94
C LEU A 68 -3.08 1.42 19.11
N ASN A 69 -2.76 0.68 20.17
CA ASN A 69 -2.09 1.20 21.36
C ASN A 69 -0.59 0.90 21.39
N SER A 70 -0.03 0.37 20.30
CA SER A 70 1.39 0.06 20.16
C SER A 70 2.10 1.15 19.38
N GLU A 71 3.39 1.30 19.62
CA GLU A 71 4.29 2.12 18.81
C GLU A 71 5.51 1.31 18.40
N GLY A 72 6.19 1.73 17.34
CA GLY A 72 7.46 1.14 16.97
C GLY A 72 7.68 1.05 15.46
N LEU A 73 8.53 0.10 15.08
CA LEU A 73 8.93 -0.07 13.69
C LEU A 73 7.82 -0.77 12.91
N LEU A 74 7.32 -0.09 11.88
CA LEU A 74 6.50 -0.67 10.82
C LEU A 74 7.26 -0.59 9.49
N LEU A 75 7.29 -1.71 8.75
CA LEU A 75 7.84 -1.74 7.41
C LEU A 75 6.74 -1.46 6.39
N LEU A 76 7.00 -0.56 5.44
CA LEU A 76 6.11 -0.27 4.32
C LEU A 76 6.80 -0.62 3.01
N THR A 77 6.04 -1.10 2.03
CA THR A 77 6.56 -1.53 0.71
C THR A 77 5.59 -1.19 -0.40
N ASN A 78 6.06 -0.99 -1.63
CA ASN A 78 5.21 -0.92 -2.83
C ASN A 78 4.97 -2.30 -3.47
N ASP A 79 5.47 -3.35 -2.85
CA ASP A 79 5.45 -4.73 -3.32
C ASP A 79 4.53 -5.60 -2.46
N GLY A 80 3.59 -6.29 -3.10
CA GLY A 80 2.59 -7.13 -2.44
C GLY A 80 2.80 -8.64 -2.59
N GLU A 81 3.94 -9.04 -3.14
CA GLU A 81 4.35 -10.45 -3.26
C GLU A 81 4.76 -11.09 -1.92
#